data_AF-A0A940HXP8-F1
#
_entry.id   AF-A0A940HXP8-F1
#
_cell.length_a   1.000
_cell.length_b   1.000
_cell.length_c   1.000
_cell.angle_alpha   90.00
_cell.angle_beta   90.00
_cell.angle_gamma   90.00
#
_symmetry.space_group_name_H-M   'P 1'
#
loop_
_entity.id
_entity.type
_entity.pdbx_description
1 polymer ?
#
loop_
_entity_poly.entity_id
_entity_poly.type
_entity_poly.pdbx_seq_one_letter_code
_entity_poly.pdbx_strand_id
1 'polypeptide(L)'
;MAILTFVMFTAWALIRSFMNRPPGDYETEVCDIRLKDKKYDEAIDAANIALEKTPNHRGAIMCKALVYISQKQYIEATDQLDYLINFLKKNIEDDDPTGRGTLAAAYANRGIIKDRKENYEGALEDYLKALRVDSEAVEGPGFGTVILNYKFKSSSVRERAIYIREQLQLPENERVLKIKKLDEGQVMHKPGKL
;
A
#
# COMPACT_ATOMS: atom_id res chain seq x y z
N MET A 1 -14.28 44.43 2.85
CA MET A 1 -14.75 43.59 1.73
C MET A 1 -13.83 42.39 1.50
N ALA A 2 -12.53 42.56 1.16
CA ALA A 2 -11.62 41.44 0.86
C ALA A 2 -11.38 40.42 1.99
N ILE A 3 -11.29 40.87 3.26
CA ILE A 3 -11.08 39.98 4.42
C ILE A 3 -12.31 39.08 4.65
N LEU A 4 -13.51 39.62 4.51
CA LEU A 4 -14.75 38.87 4.73
C LEU A 4 -14.95 37.79 3.66
N THR A 5 -14.64 38.11 2.39
CA THR A 5 -14.69 37.14 1.29
C THR A 5 -13.65 36.03 1.44
N PHE A 6 -12.44 36.35 1.91
CA PHE A 6 -11.43 35.34 2.19
C PHE A 6 -11.87 34.40 3.32
N VAL A 7 -12.39 34.96 4.42
CA VAL A 7 -12.91 34.16 5.55
C VAL A 7 -14.07 33.26 5.09
N MET A 8 -15.04 33.79 4.34
CA MET A 8 -16.15 32.98 3.84
C MET A 8 -15.70 31.90 2.85
N PHE A 9 -14.74 32.20 1.96
CA PHE A 9 -14.17 31.20 1.06
C PHE A 9 -13.42 30.10 1.83
N THR A 10 -12.61 30.45 2.83
CA THR A 10 -11.90 29.46 3.66
C THR A 10 -12.87 28.60 4.47
N ALA A 11 -13.90 29.19 5.07
CA ALA A 11 -14.92 28.45 5.79
C ALA A 11 -15.70 27.51 4.86
N TRP A 12 -16.12 27.98 3.69
CA TRP A 12 -16.78 27.15 2.68
C TRP A 12 -15.87 26.03 2.16
N ALA A 13 -14.60 26.32 1.87
CA ALA A 13 -13.62 25.34 1.42
C ALA A 13 -13.36 24.26 2.47
N LEU A 14 -13.24 24.65 3.75
CA LEU A 14 -13.11 23.72 4.87
C LEU A 14 -14.36 22.85 5.02
N ILE A 15 -15.55 23.47 5.08
CA ILE A 15 -16.83 22.74 5.20
C ILE A 15 -16.98 21.75 4.03
N ARG A 16 -16.73 22.19 2.80
CA ARG A 16 -16.82 21.35 1.60
C ARG A 16 -15.83 20.19 1.63
N SER A 17 -14.61 20.40 2.11
CA SER A 17 -13.59 19.34 2.25
C SER A 17 -14.01 18.24 3.21
N PHE A 18 -14.76 18.57 4.27
CA PHE A 18 -15.29 17.57 5.21
C PHE A 18 -16.62 16.95 4.75
N MET A 19 -17.48 17.68 4.04
CA MET A 19 -18.80 17.19 3.64
C MET A 19 -18.83 16.36 2.35
N ASN A 20 -17.89 16.58 1.41
CA ASN A 20 -17.91 15.93 0.09
C ASN A 20 -16.89 14.78 -0.03
N ARG A 21 -16.82 13.89 0.96
CA ARG A 21 -16.02 12.67 0.83
C ARG A 21 -16.82 11.59 0.10
N PRO A 22 -16.22 10.88 -0.89
CA PRO A 22 -16.80 9.67 -1.43
C PRO A 22 -17.27 8.70 -0.33
N PRO A 23 -18.40 8.02 -0.50
CA PRO A 23 -18.84 7.00 0.47
C PRO A 23 -17.76 5.93 0.66
N GLY A 24 -17.53 5.49 1.90
CA GLY A 24 -16.51 4.48 2.23
C GLY A 24 -15.12 5.02 2.55
N ASP A 25 -14.80 6.28 2.18
CA ASP A 25 -13.47 6.87 2.46
C ASP A 25 -13.22 7.09 3.95
N TYR A 26 -14.24 7.54 4.68
CA TYR A 26 -14.14 7.72 6.14
C TYR A 26 -13.84 6.38 6.84
N GLU A 27 -14.57 5.33 6.46
CA GLU A 27 -14.40 4.00 7.03
C GLU A 27 -13.05 3.39 6.66
N THR A 28 -12.55 3.68 5.47
CA THR A 28 -11.19 3.29 5.06
C THR A 28 -10.12 3.97 5.91
N GLU A 29 -10.30 5.24 6.25
CA GLU A 29 -9.41 5.97 7.16
C GLU A 29 -9.48 5.39 8.59
N VAL A 30 -10.67 5.02 9.06
CA VAL A 30 -10.83 4.29 10.34
C VAL A 30 -10.08 2.95 10.29
N CYS A 31 -10.20 2.20 9.20
CA CYS A 31 -9.46 0.94 9.01
C CYS A 31 -7.95 1.14 9.13
N ASP A 32 -7.39 2.17 8.48
CA ASP A 32 -5.96 2.47 8.55
C ASP A 32 -5.48 2.79 9.96
N ILE A 33 -6.27 3.58 10.71
CA ILE A 33 -5.97 3.93 12.10
C ILE A 33 -5.97 2.66 12.96
N ARG A 34 -7.00 1.82 12.81
CA ARG A 34 -7.13 0.57 13.57
C ARG A 34 -6.03 -0.44 13.22
N LEU A 35 -5.62 -0.51 11.96
CA LEU A 35 -4.46 -1.30 11.53
C LEU A 35 -3.18 -0.84 12.23
N LYS A 36 -2.92 0.47 12.30
CA LYS A 36 -1.76 1.03 13.01
C LYS A 36 -1.80 0.73 14.51
N ASP A 37 -2.98 0.78 15.10
CA ASP A 37 -3.22 0.42 16.51
C ASP A 37 -3.17 -1.10 16.76
N LYS A 38 -2.96 -1.92 15.72
CA LYS A 38 -3.00 -3.40 15.76
C LYS A 38 -4.36 -3.97 16.20
N LYS A 39 -5.42 -3.19 16.07
CA LYS A 39 -6.82 -3.58 16.31
C LYS A 39 -7.39 -4.20 15.05
N TYR A 40 -6.93 -5.41 14.72
CA TYR A 40 -7.17 -6.01 13.41
C TYR A 40 -8.64 -6.31 13.13
N ASP A 41 -9.39 -6.81 14.12
CA ASP A 41 -10.82 -7.13 13.94
C ASP A 41 -11.62 -5.85 13.66
N GLU A 42 -11.40 -4.79 14.46
CA GLU A 42 -12.01 -3.46 14.23
C GLU A 42 -11.63 -2.87 12.87
N ALA A 43 -10.40 -3.12 12.38
CA ALA A 43 -9.97 -2.67 11.07
C ALA A 43 -10.72 -3.40 9.94
N ILE A 44 -10.88 -4.72 10.06
CA ILE A 44 -11.66 -5.52 9.09
C ILE A 44 -13.13 -5.07 9.08
N ASP A 45 -13.73 -4.83 10.24
CA ASP A 45 -15.11 -4.34 10.33
C ASP A 45 -15.27 -3.00 9.62
N ALA A 46 -14.37 -2.06 9.86
CA ALA A 46 -14.38 -0.76 9.17
C ALA A 46 -14.24 -0.93 7.65
N ALA A 47 -13.33 -1.80 7.18
CA ALA A 47 -13.20 -2.06 5.76
C ALA A 47 -14.44 -2.73 5.14
N ASN A 48 -15.13 -3.61 5.87
CA ASN A 48 -16.37 -4.22 5.41
C ASN A 48 -17.48 -3.17 5.27
N ILE A 49 -17.64 -2.27 6.25
CA ILE A 49 -18.60 -1.16 6.17
C ILE A 49 -18.27 -0.25 4.97
N ALA A 50 -16.99 0.02 4.70
CA ALA A 50 -16.59 0.78 3.52
C ALA A 50 -17.05 0.10 2.21
N LEU A 51 -16.91 -1.23 2.14
CA LEU A 51 -17.28 -2.03 0.97
C LEU A 51 -18.79 -2.18 0.79
N GLU A 52 -19.57 -2.15 1.87
CA GLU A 52 -21.03 -2.07 1.80
C GLU A 52 -21.50 -0.75 1.19
N LYS A 53 -20.83 0.36 1.53
CA LYS A 53 -21.14 1.69 0.98
C LYS A 53 -20.67 1.86 -0.46
N THR A 54 -19.49 1.34 -0.78
CA THR A 54 -18.92 1.41 -2.11
C THR A 54 -18.31 0.08 -2.48
N PRO A 55 -19.02 -0.73 -3.28
CA PRO A 55 -18.47 -1.95 -3.83
C PRO A 55 -17.16 -1.64 -4.56
N ASN A 56 -16.16 -2.49 -4.36
CA ASN A 56 -14.83 -2.36 -4.98
C ASN A 56 -14.03 -1.13 -4.52
N HIS A 57 -14.34 -0.58 -3.33
CA HIS A 57 -13.57 0.51 -2.74
C HIS A 57 -12.09 0.12 -2.60
N ARG A 58 -11.25 0.72 -3.44
CA ARG A 58 -9.83 0.36 -3.61
C ARG A 58 -9.05 0.39 -2.30
N GLY A 59 -9.26 1.46 -1.53
CA GLY A 59 -8.60 1.65 -0.24
C GLY A 59 -9.07 0.65 0.83
N ALA A 60 -10.34 0.24 0.80
CA ALA A 60 -10.87 -0.73 1.75
C ALA A 60 -10.33 -2.14 1.48
N ILE A 61 -10.30 -2.56 0.22
CA ILE A 61 -9.70 -3.85 -0.19
C ILE A 61 -8.22 -3.89 0.18
N MET A 62 -7.49 -2.79 -0.12
CA MET A 62 -6.09 -2.66 0.29
C MET A 62 -5.95 -2.79 1.81
N CYS A 63 -6.78 -2.08 2.59
CA CYS A 63 -6.70 -2.16 4.05
C CYS A 63 -6.91 -3.59 4.56
N LYS A 64 -7.89 -4.34 4.03
CA LYS A 64 -8.08 -5.76 4.38
C LYS A 64 -6.84 -6.60 4.06
N ALA A 65 -6.27 -6.42 2.87
CA ALA A 65 -5.03 -7.11 2.51
C ALA A 65 -3.90 -6.82 3.51
N LEU A 66 -3.72 -5.56 3.91
CA LEU A 66 -2.69 -5.16 4.87
C LEU A 66 -2.93 -5.72 6.27
N VAL A 67 -4.19 -5.81 6.72
CA VAL A 67 -4.55 -6.46 7.98
C VAL A 67 -4.16 -7.94 7.93
N TYR A 68 -4.55 -8.66 6.86
CA TYR A 68 -4.20 -10.07 6.70
C TYR A 68 -2.68 -10.29 6.60
N ILE A 69 -1.93 -9.42 5.91
CA ILE A 69 -0.45 -9.48 5.90
C ILE A 69 0.12 -9.31 7.32
N SER A 70 -0.44 -8.40 8.11
CA SER A 70 -0.01 -8.14 9.50
C SER A 70 -0.28 -9.33 10.43
N GLN A 71 -1.35 -10.08 10.16
CA GLN A 71 -1.70 -11.32 10.84
C GLN A 71 -1.00 -12.56 10.26
N LYS A 72 -0.18 -12.40 9.21
CA LYS A 72 0.46 -13.50 8.44
C LYS A 72 -0.54 -14.45 7.75
N GLN A 73 -1.78 -14.00 7.56
CA GLN A 73 -2.83 -14.67 6.78
C GLN A 73 -2.61 -14.42 5.29
N TYR A 74 -1.57 -15.05 4.74
CA TYR A 74 -1.08 -14.75 3.39
C TYR A 74 -2.01 -15.23 2.28
N ILE A 75 -2.85 -16.22 2.52
CA ILE A 75 -3.80 -16.72 1.51
C ILE A 75 -4.88 -15.64 1.31
N GLU A 76 -5.52 -15.24 2.40
CA GLU A 76 -6.57 -14.21 2.43
C GLU A 76 -6.04 -12.86 1.92
N ALA A 77 -4.82 -12.49 2.31
CA ALA A 77 -4.17 -11.30 1.78
C ALA A 77 -3.96 -11.35 0.26
N THR A 78 -3.49 -12.50 -0.26
CA THR A 78 -3.26 -12.67 -1.69
C THR A 78 -4.57 -12.60 -2.47
N ASP A 79 -5.65 -13.21 -1.95
CA ASP A 79 -6.96 -13.16 -2.59
C ASP A 79 -7.48 -11.71 -2.73
N GLN A 80 -7.33 -10.89 -1.69
CA GLN A 80 -7.71 -9.47 -1.74
C GLN A 80 -6.85 -8.69 -2.77
N LEU A 81 -5.54 -8.94 -2.80
CA LEU A 81 -4.62 -8.27 -3.71
C LEU A 81 -4.86 -8.67 -5.17
N ASP A 82 -5.08 -9.95 -5.44
CA ASP A 82 -5.37 -10.47 -6.77
C ASP A 82 -6.69 -9.92 -7.30
N TYR A 83 -7.72 -9.86 -6.44
CA TYR A 83 -8.97 -9.19 -6.76
C TYR A 83 -8.74 -7.72 -7.14
N LEU A 84 -8.03 -6.97 -6.29
CA LEU A 84 -7.76 -5.54 -6.49
C LEU A 84 -6.96 -5.27 -7.78
N ILE A 85 -5.90 -6.07 -8.03
CA ILE A 85 -5.08 -5.98 -9.24
C ILE A 85 -5.95 -6.22 -10.48
N ASN A 86 -6.76 -7.28 -10.47
CA ASN A 86 -7.61 -7.61 -11.60
C ASN A 86 -8.68 -6.55 -11.86
N PHE A 87 -9.25 -5.98 -10.80
CA PHE A 87 -10.20 -4.88 -10.90
C PHE A 87 -9.53 -3.63 -11.49
N LEU A 88 -8.38 -3.21 -10.95
CA LEU A 88 -7.67 -2.01 -11.41
C LEU A 88 -7.18 -2.14 -12.85
N LYS A 89 -6.62 -3.29 -13.25
CA LYS A 89 -6.18 -3.52 -14.64
C LYS A 89 -7.30 -3.36 -15.67
N LYS A 90 -8.56 -3.56 -15.27
CA LYS A 90 -9.73 -3.48 -16.15
C LYS A 90 -10.40 -2.09 -16.15
N ASN A 91 -10.23 -1.33 -15.07
CA ASN A 91 -11.05 -0.14 -14.80
C ASN A 91 -10.21 1.12 -14.52
N ILE A 92 -8.89 1.06 -14.67
CA ILE A 92 -8.03 2.23 -14.49
C ILE A 92 -8.08 3.13 -15.72
N GLU A 93 -8.29 4.42 -15.50
CA GLU A 93 -8.27 5.45 -16.54
C GLU A 93 -6.86 6.07 -16.64
N ASP A 94 -6.53 6.61 -17.82
CA ASP A 94 -5.19 7.19 -18.07
C ASP A 94 -4.91 8.41 -17.17
N ASP A 95 -5.93 9.11 -16.68
CA ASP A 95 -5.83 10.26 -15.79
C ASP A 95 -6.12 9.92 -14.32
N ASP A 96 -6.00 8.65 -13.92
CA ASP A 96 -6.19 8.17 -12.55
C ASP A 96 -4.87 7.84 -11.82
N PRO A 97 -4.13 8.86 -11.32
CA PRO A 97 -2.87 8.65 -10.62
C PRO A 97 -3.07 7.86 -9.32
N THR A 98 -4.18 8.06 -8.61
CA THR A 98 -4.51 7.31 -7.39
C THR A 98 -4.71 5.83 -7.69
N GLY A 99 -5.37 5.49 -8.79
CA GLY A 99 -5.52 4.13 -9.30
C GLY A 99 -4.17 3.49 -9.63
N ARG A 100 -3.27 4.23 -10.29
CA ARG A 100 -1.94 3.74 -10.66
C ARG A 100 -1.10 3.47 -9.42
N GLY A 101 -1.07 4.41 -8.48
CA GLY A 101 -0.40 4.23 -7.20
C GLY A 101 -0.96 3.06 -6.41
N THR A 102 -2.29 2.85 -6.44
CA THR A 102 -2.93 1.69 -5.80
C THR A 102 -2.49 0.38 -6.46
N LEU A 103 -2.46 0.34 -7.79
CA LEU A 103 -2.05 -0.85 -8.54
C LEU A 103 -0.58 -1.20 -8.29
N ALA A 104 0.30 -0.20 -8.27
CA ALA A 104 1.70 -0.38 -7.92
C ALA A 104 1.87 -0.92 -6.49
N ALA A 105 1.17 -0.32 -5.51
CA ALA A 105 1.17 -0.79 -4.13
C ALA A 105 0.64 -2.22 -3.99
N ALA A 106 -0.39 -2.60 -4.74
CA ALA A 106 -0.95 -3.95 -4.71
C ALA A 106 0.06 -4.99 -5.21
N TYR A 107 0.76 -4.70 -6.32
CA TYR A 107 1.88 -5.54 -6.77
C TYR A 107 3.00 -5.61 -5.73
N ALA A 108 3.41 -4.48 -5.16
CA ALA A 108 4.46 -4.46 -4.14
C ALA A 108 4.10 -5.32 -2.92
N ASN A 109 2.87 -5.21 -2.39
CA ASN A 109 2.41 -6.01 -1.26
C ASN A 109 2.32 -7.51 -1.60
N ARG A 110 1.91 -7.87 -2.81
CA ARG A 110 1.92 -9.27 -3.25
C ARG A 110 3.35 -9.81 -3.39
N GLY A 111 4.27 -8.98 -3.87
CA GLY A 111 5.70 -9.25 -3.89
C GLY A 111 6.25 -9.52 -2.48
N ILE A 112 5.89 -8.69 -1.50
CA ILE A 112 6.26 -8.88 -0.08
C ILE A 112 5.75 -10.22 0.45
N ILE A 113 4.51 -10.61 0.15
CA ILE A 113 3.98 -11.92 0.56
C ILE A 113 4.81 -13.06 -0.04
N LYS A 114 5.11 -12.99 -1.35
CA LYS A 114 5.90 -14.01 -2.04
C LYS A 114 7.33 -14.08 -1.50
N ASP A 115 7.95 -12.94 -1.22
CA ASP A 115 9.28 -12.82 -0.63
C ASP A 115 9.33 -13.48 0.75
N ARG A 116 8.35 -13.19 1.61
CA ARG A 116 8.19 -13.84 2.93
C ARG A 116 7.91 -15.34 2.85
N LYS A 117 7.37 -15.81 1.73
CA LYS A 117 7.16 -17.23 1.41
C LYS A 117 8.32 -17.86 0.63
N GLU A 118 9.44 -17.14 0.49
CA GLU A 118 10.66 -17.60 -0.19
C GLU A 118 10.46 -17.89 -1.69
N ASN A 119 9.39 -17.35 -2.29
CA ASN A 119 9.18 -17.33 -3.74
C ASN A 119 9.81 -16.06 -4.31
N TYR A 120 11.15 -16.04 -4.39
CA TYR A 120 11.92 -14.85 -4.72
C TYR A 120 11.76 -14.42 -6.19
N GLU A 121 11.67 -15.37 -7.13
CA GLU A 121 11.42 -15.09 -8.54
C GLU A 121 10.05 -14.44 -8.73
N GLY A 122 9.02 -15.00 -8.09
CA GLY A 122 7.68 -14.44 -8.13
C GLY A 122 7.56 -13.09 -7.42
N ALA A 123 8.34 -12.87 -6.35
CA ALA A 123 8.44 -11.59 -5.68
C ALA A 123 9.10 -10.53 -6.57
N LEU A 124 10.23 -10.88 -7.21
CA LEU A 124 10.93 -10.01 -8.15
C LEU A 124 10.02 -9.59 -9.31
N GLU A 125 9.25 -10.52 -9.88
CA GLU A 125 8.30 -10.22 -10.95
C GLU A 125 7.28 -9.15 -10.52
N ASP A 126 6.72 -9.29 -9.31
CA ASP A 126 5.75 -8.33 -8.77
C ASP A 126 6.38 -6.98 -8.42
N TYR A 127 7.59 -6.97 -7.84
CA TYR A 127 8.31 -5.73 -7.59
C TYR A 127 8.63 -4.97 -8.88
N LEU A 128 9.03 -5.66 -9.95
CA LEU A 128 9.26 -5.04 -11.26
C LEU A 128 7.96 -4.51 -11.87
N LYS A 129 6.84 -5.21 -11.71
CA LYS A 129 5.52 -4.69 -12.12
C LYS A 129 5.15 -3.43 -11.35
N ALA A 130 5.33 -3.43 -10.03
CA ALA A 130 5.06 -2.26 -9.19
C ALA A 130 5.85 -1.02 -9.65
N LEU A 131 7.17 -1.18 -9.82
CA LEU A 131 8.08 -0.10 -10.24
C LEU A 131 7.77 0.42 -11.66
N ARG A 132 7.25 -0.43 -12.56
CA ARG A 132 6.84 -0.03 -13.90
C ARG A 132 5.52 0.75 -13.92
N VAL A 133 4.60 0.42 -13.02
CA VAL A 133 3.29 1.08 -12.93
C VAL A 133 3.46 2.48 -12.33
N ASP A 134 4.09 2.55 -11.16
CA ASP A 134 4.33 3.79 -10.45
C ASP A 134 5.47 3.57 -9.46
N SER A 135 6.68 4.00 -9.84
CA SER A 135 7.85 3.84 -8.99
C SER A 135 7.83 4.76 -7.76
N GLU A 136 7.18 5.91 -7.85
CA GLU A 136 7.11 6.89 -6.76
C GLU A 136 6.20 6.37 -5.65
N ALA A 137 5.07 5.75 -6.01
CA ALA A 137 4.15 5.13 -5.05
C ALA A 137 4.77 4.01 -4.20
N VAL A 138 5.87 3.40 -4.67
CA VAL A 138 6.54 2.26 -4.00
C VAL A 138 7.97 2.54 -3.55
N GLU A 139 8.40 3.80 -3.62
CA GLU A 139 9.75 4.21 -3.21
C GLU A 139 9.98 4.08 -1.70
N GLY A 140 8.91 4.09 -0.90
CA GLY A 140 8.96 4.02 0.55
C GLY A 140 9.06 5.42 1.19
N PRO A 141 9.33 5.51 2.51
CA PRO A 141 9.46 6.81 3.17
C PRO A 141 10.63 7.60 2.58
N GLY A 142 10.36 8.83 2.14
CA GLY A 142 11.39 9.72 1.60
C GLY A 142 12.50 10.02 2.61
N PHE A 143 13.63 10.52 2.11
CA PHE A 143 14.86 10.75 2.87
C PHE A 143 14.64 11.52 4.20
N GLY A 144 13.77 12.54 4.19
CA GLY A 144 13.45 13.31 5.41
C GLY A 144 12.78 12.49 6.51
N THR A 145 11.89 11.56 6.16
CA THR A 145 11.21 10.67 7.11
C THR A 145 12.18 9.63 7.68
N VAL A 146 13.12 9.13 6.87
CA VAL A 146 14.16 8.19 7.31
C VAL A 146 15.11 8.84 8.30
N ILE A 147 15.50 10.11 8.09
CA ILE A 147 16.36 10.86 9.01
C ILE A 147 15.66 11.10 10.35
N LEU A 148 14.42 11.59 10.32
CA LEU A 148 13.66 11.91 11.52
C LEU A 148 13.29 10.66 12.32
N ASN A 149 13.01 9.55 11.64
CA ASN A 149 12.74 8.26 12.26
C ASN A 149 13.85 7.25 11.96
N TYR A 150 14.97 7.39 12.66
CA TYR A 150 16.16 6.52 12.63
C TYR A 150 15.87 5.00 12.77
N LYS A 151 14.65 4.61 13.17
CA LYS A 151 14.18 3.22 13.25
C LYS A 151 13.78 2.59 11.91
N PHE A 152 13.47 3.35 10.86
CA PHE A 152 13.06 2.79 9.55
C PHE A 152 14.26 2.59 8.64
N LYS A 153 14.99 1.49 8.87
CA LYS A 153 15.95 0.93 7.90
C LYS A 153 15.27 -0.05 6.94
N SER A 154 14.03 0.23 6.54
CA SER A 154 13.30 -0.64 5.62
C SER A 154 13.81 -0.42 4.20
N SER A 155 14.22 -1.50 3.53
CA SER A 155 14.63 -1.43 2.13
C SER A 155 13.43 -1.10 1.24
N SER A 156 13.61 -0.23 0.25
CA SER A 156 12.56 0.09 -0.73
C SER A 156 12.27 -1.11 -1.64
N VAL A 157 11.12 -1.11 -2.32
CA VAL A 157 10.80 -2.14 -3.34
C VAL A 157 11.89 -2.22 -4.41
N ARG A 158 12.46 -1.07 -4.80
CA ARG A 158 13.55 -0.99 -5.77
C ARG A 158 14.80 -1.69 -5.27
N GLU A 159 15.25 -1.36 -4.06
CA GLU A 159 16.45 -1.95 -3.47
C GLU A 159 16.28 -3.46 -3.26
N ARG A 160 15.12 -3.90 -2.76
CA ARG A 160 14.85 -5.34 -2.59
C ARG A 160 14.82 -6.07 -3.93
N ALA A 161 14.24 -5.49 -4.98
CA ALA A 161 14.26 -6.06 -6.32
C ALA A 161 15.68 -6.17 -6.89
N ILE A 162 16.52 -5.15 -6.72
CA ILE A 162 17.92 -5.17 -7.14
C ILE A 162 18.66 -6.30 -6.41
N TYR A 163 18.50 -6.38 -5.09
CA TYR A 163 19.14 -7.41 -4.27
C TYR A 163 18.74 -8.82 -4.68
N ILE A 164 17.45 -9.10 -4.81
CA ILE A 164 16.98 -10.43 -5.25
C ILE A 164 17.56 -10.77 -6.61
N ARG A 165 17.54 -9.82 -7.57
CA ARG A 165 18.10 -10.03 -8.90
C ARG A 165 19.61 -10.33 -8.88
N GLU A 166 20.38 -9.68 -8.01
CA GLU A 166 21.81 -9.95 -7.84
C GLU A 166 22.05 -11.33 -7.24
N GLN A 167 21.30 -11.70 -6.20
CA GLN A 167 21.41 -13.01 -5.56
C GLN A 167 21.01 -14.15 -6.50
N LEU A 168 19.99 -13.96 -7.34
CA LEU A 168 19.57 -14.97 -8.31
C LEU A 168 20.60 -15.22 -9.43
N GLN A 169 21.57 -14.33 -9.63
CA GLN A 169 22.70 -14.55 -10.56
C GLN A 169 23.80 -15.44 -9.97
N LEU A 170 23.85 -15.59 -8.65
CA LEU A 170 24.81 -16.45 -7.98
C LEU A 170 24.40 -17.92 -8.05
N PRO A 171 25.36 -18.86 -7.96
CA PRO A 171 25.08 -20.28 -7.70
C PRO A 171 24.18 -20.45 -6.48
N GLU A 172 23.27 -21.41 -6.51
CA GLU A 172 22.24 -21.59 -5.48
C GLU A 172 22.82 -21.70 -4.05
N ASN A 173 23.97 -22.34 -3.91
CA ASN A 173 24.69 -22.53 -2.64
C ASN A 173 25.39 -21.26 -2.12
N GLU A 174 25.53 -20.22 -2.92
CA GLU A 174 26.17 -18.94 -2.55
C GLU A 174 25.15 -17.84 -2.25
N ARG A 175 23.86 -18.08 -2.55
CA ARG A 175 22.81 -17.09 -2.36
C ARG A 175 22.52 -16.86 -0.89
N VAL A 176 22.41 -15.59 -0.53
CA VAL A 176 21.83 -15.13 0.73
C VAL A 176 20.56 -14.37 0.35
N LEU A 177 19.41 -15.02 0.44
CA LEU A 177 18.12 -14.41 0.08
C LEU A 177 17.28 -14.00 1.29
N LYS A 178 17.65 -14.51 2.48
CA LYS A 178 16.94 -14.31 3.73
C LYS A 178 17.89 -13.80 4.80
N ILE A 179 17.60 -12.61 5.31
CA ILE A 179 18.28 -12.02 6.45
C ILE A 179 17.18 -11.63 7.44
N LYS A 180 16.86 -12.54 8.37
CA LYS A 180 15.71 -12.44 9.28
C LYS A 180 15.49 -11.04 9.87
N LYS A 181 16.56 -10.39 10.33
CA LYS A 181 16.50 -9.05 10.95
C LYS A 181 16.09 -7.93 9.97
N LEU A 182 16.45 -8.04 8.70
CA LEU A 182 16.08 -7.09 7.65
C LEU A 182 14.70 -7.40 7.07
N ASP A 183 14.39 -8.69 6.90
CA ASP A 183 13.12 -9.14 6.32
C ASP A 183 11.92 -8.79 7.23
N GLU A 184 12.11 -8.83 8.56
CA GLU A 184 11.12 -8.35 9.54
C GLU A 184 10.85 -6.84 9.43
N GLY A 185 11.76 -6.07 8.81
CA GLY A 185 11.65 -4.63 8.63
C GLY A 185 10.99 -4.19 7.32
N GLN A 186 10.53 -5.11 6.46
CA GLN A 186 9.86 -4.77 5.20
C GLN A 186 8.53 -4.03 5.47
N VAL A 187 8.40 -2.83 4.90
CA VAL A 187 7.23 -1.96 5.05
C VAL A 187 6.22 -2.28 3.97
N MET A 188 4.94 -2.36 4.35
CA MET A 188 3.85 -2.52 3.40
C MET A 188 3.53 -1.18 2.74
N HIS A 189 3.09 -1.21 1.49
CA HIS A 189 2.84 -0.02 0.69
C HIS A 189 1.36 0.30 0.57
N LYS A 190 1.01 1.58 0.61
CA LYS A 190 -0.32 2.11 0.31
C LYS A 190 -0.11 3.35 -0.57
N PRO A 191 -0.96 3.60 -1.59
CA PRO A 191 -0.89 4.86 -2.34
C PRO A 191 -0.96 6.06 -1.37
N GLY A 192 -0.14 7.08 -1.62
CA GLY A 192 -0.26 8.35 -0.93
C GLY A 192 -1.64 8.97 -1.17
N LYS A 193 -2.18 9.68 -0.17
CA LYS A 193 -3.33 10.56 -0.42
C LYS A 193 -2.82 11.68 -1.35
N LEU A 194 -3.25 11.69 -2.61
CA LEU A 194 -3.14 12.86 -3.48
C LEU A 194 -4.21 13.88 -3.07
#